data_AF-A0A843KE76-F1
#
_entry.id   AF-A0A843KE76-F1
#
_cell.length_a   1.000
_cell.length_b   1.000
_cell.length_c   1.000
_cell.angle_alpha   90.00
_cell.angle_beta   90.00
_cell.angle_gamma   90.00
#
_symmetry.space_group_name_H-M   'P 1'
#
loop_
_entity.id
_entity.type
_entity.pdbx_description
1 polymer ?
#
loop_
_entity_poly.entity_id
_entity_poly.type
_entity_poly.pdbx_seq_one_letter_code
_entity_poly.pdbx_strand_id
1 'polypeptide(L)' 'MRRLRKLGFEGPFPGSKHDVMARGDDSVVIPNSHRGEDISVDLLIKILRQAGISRDEWLESK' A
#
# COMPACT_ATOMS: atom_id res chain seq x y z
N MET A 1 -4.34 -2.10 -4.66
CA MET A 1 -4.51 -0.72 -5.19
C MET A 1 -5.91 -0.13 -4.96
N ARG A 2 -7.03 -0.79 -5.31
CA ARG A 2 -8.40 -0.23 -5.12
C ARG A 2 -8.70 0.27 -3.69
N ARG A 3 -8.24 -0.48 -2.68
CA ARG A 3 -8.39 -0.12 -1.25
C ARG A 3 -7.61 1.14 -0.85
N LEU A 4 -6.35 1.25 -1.28
CA LEU A 4 -5.54 2.46 -1.03
C LEU A 4 -6.19 3.70 -1.64
N ARG A 5 -6.78 3.60 -2.84
CA ARG A 5 -7.54 4.72 -3.42
C ARG A 5 -8.77 5.11 -2.58
N LYS A 6 -9.49 4.14 -2.01
CA LYS A 6 -10.61 4.42 -1.08
C LYS A 6 -10.13 5.13 0.19
N LEU A 7 -8.92 4.85 0.64
CA LEU A 7 -8.28 5.48 1.81
C LEU A 7 -7.70 6.88 1.52
N GLY A 8 -7.87 7.39 0.30
CA GLY A 8 -7.39 8.71 -0.11
C GLY A 8 -5.95 8.72 -0.64
N PHE A 9 -5.35 7.57 -0.92
CA PHE A 9 -4.01 7.53 -1.51
C PHE A 9 -4.04 7.85 -3.01
N GLU A 10 -3.16 8.75 -3.40
CA GLU A 10 -2.88 9.18 -4.76
C GLU A 10 -1.77 8.32 -5.40
N GLY A 11 -1.81 8.19 -6.73
CA GLY A 11 -0.92 7.33 -7.51
C GLY A 11 -1.64 6.14 -8.21
N PRO A 12 -0.90 5.07 -8.57
CA PRO A 12 0.50 4.78 -8.27
C PRO A 12 1.49 5.67 -9.05
N PHE A 13 2.52 6.13 -8.36
CA PHE A 13 3.72 6.73 -8.94
C PHE A 13 4.67 5.59 -9.35
N PRO A 14 4.98 5.46 -10.66
CA PRO A 14 5.81 4.38 -11.15
C PRO A 14 7.25 4.55 -10.65
N GLY A 15 7.72 3.55 -9.91
CA GLY A 15 9.12 3.46 -9.48
C GLY A 15 9.88 2.39 -10.26
N SER A 16 11.21 2.49 -10.31
CA SER A 16 12.05 1.56 -11.09
C SER A 16 11.96 0.10 -10.64
N LYS A 17 11.53 -0.17 -9.40
CA LYS A 17 11.36 -1.52 -8.82
C LYS A 17 9.96 -1.74 -8.23
N HIS A 18 9.42 -0.73 -7.55
CA HIS A 18 8.14 -0.79 -6.85
C HIS A 18 7.38 0.51 -7.08
N ASP A 19 6.09 0.40 -7.36
CA ASP A 19 5.21 1.55 -7.43
C ASP A 19 4.97 2.12 -6.04
N VAL A 20 4.72 3.41 -5.92
CA VAL A 20 4.43 4.06 -4.64
C VAL A 20 3.10 4.78 -4.72
N MET A 21 2.30 4.73 -3.66
CA MET A 21 1.11 5.56 -3.50
C MET A 21 1.31 6.47 -2.30
N ALA A 22 0.86 7.71 -2.35
CA ALA A 22 1.05 8.70 -1.29
C ALA A 22 -0.26 9.37 -0.90
N ARG A 23 -0.40 9.79 0.36
CA ARG A 23 -1.54 10.53 0.91
C ARG A 23 -1.00 11.60 1.85
N GLY A 24 -0.80 12.81 1.35
CA GLY A 24 -0.14 13.87 2.13
C GLY A 24 1.27 13.46 2.55
N ASP A 25 1.51 13.38 3.85
CA ASP A 25 2.79 12.94 4.44
C ASP A 25 2.96 11.40 4.48
N ASP A 26 1.87 10.63 4.32
CA ASP A 26 1.92 9.18 4.33
C ASP A 26 2.28 8.62 2.95
N SER A 27 3.16 7.61 2.89
CA SER A 27 3.45 6.90 1.63
C SER A 27 3.54 5.39 1.80
N VAL A 28 3.03 4.67 0.80
CA VAL A 28 2.94 3.20 0.73
C VAL A 28 3.70 2.72 -0.49
N VAL A 29 4.71 1.90 -0.28
CA VAL A 29 5.36 1.13 -1.35
C VAL A 29 4.48 -0.05 -1.71
N ILE A 30 4.07 -0.15 -2.97
CA ILE A 30 3.40 -1.30 -3.55
C ILE A 30 4.48 -2.27 -4.03
N PRO A 31 4.68 -3.42 -3.38
CA PRO A 31 5.59 -4.43 -3.88
C PRO A 31 5.06 -4.88 -5.24
N ASN A 32 5.79 -4.56 -6.31
CA ASN A 32 5.49 -5.08 -7.63
C ASN A 32 5.50 -6.61 -7.57
N SER A 33 4.33 -7.24 -7.73
CA SER A 33 4.20 -8.70 -7.74
C SER A 33 4.66 -9.20 -9.11
N HIS A 34 5.96 -9.08 -9.34
CA HIS A 34 6.61 -9.63 -10.53
C HIS A 34 6.56 -11.15 -10.36
N ARG A 35 5.45 -11.76 -10.83
CA ARG A 35 5.06 -13.20 -10.80
C ARG A 35 3.90 -13.60 -9.89
N GLY A 36 3.02 -12.67 -9.47
CA GLY A 36 1.75 -13.05 -8.83
C GLY A 36 1.90 -13.70 -7.45
N GLU A 37 3.05 -13.50 -6.79
CA GLU A 37 3.28 -13.95 -5.44
C GLU A 37 2.50 -13.09 -4.44
N ASP A 38 1.85 -13.76 -3.49
CA ASP A 38 1.21 -13.16 -2.34
C ASP A 38 2.27 -12.45 -1.48
N ILE A 39 2.07 -11.16 -1.23
CA ILE A 39 2.89 -10.45 -0.25
C ILE A 39 2.63 -11.06 1.13
N SER A 40 3.71 -11.33 1.88
CA SER A 40 3.55 -11.84 3.24
C SER A 40 2.78 -10.84 4.10
N VAL A 41 1.88 -11.33 4.95
CA VAL A 41 1.07 -10.48 5.84
C VAL A 41 1.93 -9.57 6.71
N ASP A 42 3.11 -10.04 7.14
CA ASP A 42 4.08 -9.23 7.90
C ASP A 42 4.60 -8.03 7.10
N LEU A 43 4.94 -8.22 5.81
CA LEU A 43 5.39 -7.15 4.93
C LEU A 43 4.26 -6.14 4.69
N LEU A 44 3.04 -6.62 4.46
CA LEU A 44 1.87 -5.77 4.33
C LEU A 44 1.67 -4.92 5.59
N ILE A 45 1.75 -5.53 6.79
CA ILE A 45 1.58 -4.81 8.06
C ILE A 45 2.66 -3.74 8.24
N LYS A 46 3.92 -4.04 7.90
CA LYS A 46 5.02 -3.06 7.98
C LYS A 46 4.77 -1.86 7.06
N ILE A 47 4.34 -2.12 5.83
CA ILE A 47 4.02 -1.08 4.85
C ILE A 47 2.84 -0.23 5.31
N LEU A 48 1.77 -0.85 5.81
CA LEU A 48 0.60 -0.13 6.33
C LEU A 48 0.96 0.72 7.54
N ARG A 49 1.76 0.19 8.47
CA ARG A 49 2.28 0.95 9.63
C ARG A 49 3.11 2.16 9.23
N GLN A 50 3.96 2.03 8.20
CA GLN A 50 4.75 3.16 7.69
C GLN A 50 3.87 4.27 7.12
N ALA A 51 2.69 3.94 6.63
CA ALA A 51 1.72 4.88 6.10
C ALA A 51 0.64 5.32 7.10
N GLY A 52 0.84 5.03 8.40
CA GLY A 52 -0.14 5.34 9.44
C GLY A 52 -1.45 4.56 9.35
N ILE A 53 -1.57 3.61 8.42
CA ILE A 53 -2.79 2.83 8.22
C ILE A 53 -2.80 1.66 9.21
N SER A 54 -3.82 1.61 10.06
CA SER A 54 -4.03 0.45 10.92
C SER A 54 -4.57 -0.74 10.10
N ARG A 55 -4.33 -1.96 10.60
CA ARG A 55 -4.88 -3.17 9.96
C ARG A 55 -6.41 -3.10 9.87
N ASP A 56 -7.05 -2.50 10.86
CA ASP A 56 -8.50 -2.37 10.93
C ASP A 56 -9.02 -1.44 9.84
N GLU A 57 -8.44 -0.25 9.71
CA GLU A 57 -8.74 0.71 8.64
C GLU A 57 -8.56 0.09 7.23
N TRP A 58 -7.52 -0.75 7.07
CA TRP A 58 -7.31 -1.52 5.85
C TRP A 58 -8.43 -2.54 5.59
N LEU A 59 -8.95 -3.21 6.62
CA LEU A 59 -10.03 -4.19 6.50
C LEU A 59 -11.39 -3.54 6.28
N GLU A 60 -11.64 -2.37 6.87
CA GLU A 60 -12.85 -1.56 6.66
C GLU A 60 -12.94 -1.02 5.22
N SER A 61 -11.79 -0.78 4.57
CA SER A 61 -11.75 -0.34 3.16
C SER A 61 -12.18 -1.39 2.11
N LYS A 62 -12.73 -2.55 2.55
CA LYS A 62 -13.16 -3.66 1.68
C LYS A 62 -14.17 -3.21 0.61
#